data_AF-A0A916WUU3-F1
#
_entry.id   AF-A0A916WUU3-F1
#
_cell.length_a   1.000
_cell.length_b   1.000
_cell.length_c   1.000
_cell.angle_alpha   90.00
_cell.angle_beta   90.00
_cell.angle_gamma   90.00
#
_symmetry.space_group_name_H-M   'P 1'
#
loop_
_entity.id
_entity.type
_entity.pdbx_description
1 polymer ?
#
loop_
_entity_poly.entity_id
_entity_poly.type
_entity_poly.pdbx_seq_one_letter_code
_entity_poly.pdbx_strand_id
1 'polypeptide(L)'
;MQEALHREGYVQWPGRLDAAGLIALANLSEQMDPTQPGHRLDPRLLHDADWLRPIEADVRPLLGGKARPVRALLFDKRGEVNWVLGWHQDRTIEVAEETAVPGFGPFTRKQGRLHVAPPIAIVEAMLTVRLHLDPVDRDNGVLVVAPGSHREGFIAEDRIETVIARCGEAECPAGAGEVWIYATPILHRSARSASAARRRVLQIDYAHLPLPGGLRWLADS
;
A
#
# COMPACT_ATOMS: atom_id res chain seq x y z
N MET A 1 9.95 -14.32 -6.89
CA MET A 1 9.05 -13.18 -6.62
C MET A 1 8.23 -12.77 -7.84
N GLN A 2 8.86 -12.42 -8.97
CA GLN A 2 8.17 -11.89 -10.15
C GLN A 2 7.05 -12.80 -10.68
N GLU A 3 7.28 -14.11 -10.78
CA GLU A 3 6.25 -15.06 -11.23
C GLU A 3 5.03 -15.10 -10.28
N ALA A 4 5.27 -15.18 -8.97
CA ALA A 4 4.22 -15.18 -7.97
C ALA A 4 3.41 -13.87 -8.01
N LEU A 5 4.09 -12.73 -8.10
CA LEU A 5 3.43 -11.42 -8.20
C LEU A 5 2.62 -11.29 -9.50
N HIS A 6 3.12 -11.81 -10.63
CA HIS A 6 2.40 -11.80 -11.89
C HIS A 6 1.12 -12.64 -11.83
N ARG A 7 1.23 -13.86 -11.29
CA ARG A 7 0.13 -14.83 -11.22
C ARG A 7 -0.88 -14.50 -10.12
N GLU A 8 -0.40 -14.35 -8.90
CA GLU A 8 -1.22 -14.20 -7.69
C GLU A 8 -1.49 -12.74 -7.32
N GLY A 9 -0.66 -11.80 -7.77
CA GLY A 9 -0.80 -10.38 -7.43
C GLY A 9 -0.19 -9.99 -6.10
N TYR A 10 0.40 -10.92 -5.35
CA TYR A 10 1.07 -10.66 -4.08
C TYR A 10 2.22 -11.64 -3.83
N VAL A 11 3.19 -11.22 -3.02
CA VAL A 11 4.33 -12.04 -2.62
C VAL A 11 4.96 -11.49 -1.34
N GLN A 12 5.44 -12.37 -0.46
CA GLN A 12 6.26 -11.96 0.67
C GLN A 12 7.65 -11.63 0.16
N TRP A 13 8.19 -10.48 0.56
CA TRP A 13 9.58 -10.17 0.28
C TRP A 13 10.48 -11.13 1.07
N PRO A 14 11.48 -11.78 0.44
CA PRO A 14 12.34 -12.75 1.12
C PRO A 14 13.27 -12.12 2.15
N GLY A 15 13.49 -10.81 2.06
CA GLY A 15 14.23 -10.04 3.06
C GLY A 15 13.39 -9.71 4.29
N ARG A 16 14.04 -9.04 5.24
CA ARG A 16 13.40 -8.47 6.43
C ARG A 16 14.01 -7.10 6.71
N LEU A 17 13.24 -6.19 7.28
CA LEU A 17 13.81 -4.98 7.87
C LEU A 17 14.86 -5.37 8.90
N ASP A 18 16.03 -4.75 8.77
CA ASP A 18 17.08 -4.86 9.77
C ASP A 18 16.74 -4.01 11.01
N ALA A 19 17.64 -4.02 12.00
CA ALA A 19 17.44 -3.26 13.22
C ALA A 19 17.30 -1.75 12.95
N ALA A 20 18.02 -1.20 11.97
CA ALA A 20 17.95 0.21 11.62
C ALA A 20 16.58 0.57 11.02
N GLY A 21 16.06 -0.26 10.11
CA GLY A 21 14.73 -0.09 9.52
C GLY A 21 13.62 -0.22 10.55
N LEU A 22 13.72 -1.17 11.49
CA LEU A 22 12.76 -1.30 12.59
C LEU A 22 12.75 -0.06 13.50
N ILE A 23 13.93 0.45 13.85
CA ILE A 23 14.05 1.68 14.65
C ILE A 23 13.48 2.89 13.90
N ALA A 24 13.81 3.04 12.61
CA ALA A 24 13.30 4.13 11.79
C ALA A 24 11.77 4.10 11.68
N LEU A 25 11.19 2.93 11.42
CA LEU A 25 9.74 2.75 11.36
C LEU A 25 9.06 3.01 12.71
N ALA A 26 9.68 2.59 13.82
CA ALA A 26 9.20 2.90 15.16
C ALA A 26 9.18 4.41 15.41
N ASN A 27 10.27 5.11 15.09
CA ASN A 27 10.38 6.56 15.26
C ASN A 27 9.35 7.34 14.42
N LEU A 28 9.09 6.89 13.19
CA LEU A 28 8.01 7.47 12.36
C LEU A 28 6.64 7.28 13.03
N SER A 29 6.42 6.12 13.65
CA SER A 29 5.15 5.78 14.28
C SER A 29 4.87 6.56 15.56
N GLU A 30 5.90 6.90 16.33
CA GLU A 30 5.73 7.67 17.57
C GLU A 30 5.44 9.17 17.34
N GLN A 31 5.65 9.68 16.12
CA GLN A 31 5.33 11.07 15.76
C GLN A 31 3.86 11.28 15.38
N MET A 32 3.07 10.20 15.37
CA MET A 32 1.70 10.21 14.89
C MET A 32 0.69 10.57 15.99
N ASP A 33 -0.40 11.22 15.59
CA ASP A 33 -1.58 11.36 16.44
C ASP A 33 -2.20 9.97 16.69
N PRO A 34 -2.19 9.45 17.93
CA PRO A 34 -2.68 8.12 18.25
C PRO A 34 -4.21 7.98 18.10
N THR A 35 -4.93 9.09 17.89
CA THR A 35 -6.39 9.08 17.70
C THR A 35 -6.80 8.78 16.25
N GLN A 36 -5.88 8.89 15.28
CA GLN A 36 -6.15 8.59 13.88
C GLN A 36 -5.58 7.22 13.49
N PRO A 37 -6.38 6.35 12.84
CA PRO A 37 -5.95 5.00 12.51
C PRO A 37 -4.91 4.93 11.40
N GLY A 38 -4.74 6.02 10.64
CA GLY A 38 -3.79 6.11 9.55
C GLY A 38 -3.37 7.55 9.28
N HIS A 39 -2.10 7.74 8.97
CA HIS A 39 -1.50 9.03 8.66
C HIS A 39 -0.78 8.99 7.33
N ARG A 40 -1.05 9.98 6.49
CA ARG A 40 -0.40 10.15 5.19
C ARG A 40 0.93 10.87 5.36
N LEU A 41 2.01 10.13 5.17
CA LEU A 41 3.35 10.68 5.18
C LEU A 41 3.66 11.35 3.85
N ASP A 42 4.60 12.29 3.88
CA ASP A 42 5.12 12.87 2.65
C ASP A 42 6.06 11.85 2.00
N PRO A 43 5.76 11.35 0.79
CA PRO A 43 6.58 10.30 0.17
C PRO A 43 8.02 10.76 -0.09
N ARG A 44 8.29 12.07 -0.16
CA ARG A 44 9.64 12.62 -0.33
C ARG A 44 10.55 12.33 0.87
N LEU A 45 9.98 12.18 2.07
CA LEU A 45 10.75 11.78 3.27
C LEU A 45 11.32 10.35 3.17
N LEU A 46 10.83 9.55 2.21
CA LEU A 46 11.24 8.17 2.01
C LEU A 46 12.22 7.99 0.86
N HIS A 47 12.42 9.01 0.01
CA HIS A 47 13.29 8.89 -1.18
C HIS A 47 14.75 8.60 -0.83
N ASP A 48 15.24 9.18 0.26
CA ASP A 48 16.62 9.03 0.73
C ASP A 48 16.71 8.16 2.00
N ALA A 49 15.66 7.39 2.31
CA ALA A 49 15.65 6.52 3.46
C ALA A 49 16.52 5.29 3.22
N ASP A 50 17.75 5.29 3.74
CA ASP A 50 18.73 4.21 3.55
C ASP A 50 18.20 2.81 3.89
N TRP A 51 17.33 2.73 4.91
CA TRP A 51 16.72 1.49 5.36
C TRP A 51 15.66 0.91 4.39
N LEU A 52 15.22 1.68 3.38
CA LEU A 52 14.37 1.19 2.29
C LEU A 52 15.16 0.68 1.08
N ARG A 53 16.45 1.06 0.94
CA ARG A 53 17.26 0.70 -0.25
C ARG A 53 17.26 -0.79 -0.58
N PRO A 54 17.35 -1.74 0.37
CA PRO A 54 17.30 -3.17 0.04
C PRO A 54 15.96 -3.58 -0.57
N ILE A 55 14.86 -3.04 -0.05
CA ILE A 55 13.51 -3.30 -0.57
C ILE A 55 13.37 -2.70 -1.97
N GLU A 56 13.82 -1.45 -2.15
CA GLU A 56 13.76 -0.78 -3.44
C GLU A 56 14.58 -1.47 -4.52
N ALA A 57 15.73 -2.05 -4.15
CA ALA A 57 16.56 -2.84 -5.06
C ALA A 57 15.79 -4.04 -5.62
N ASP A 58 14.95 -4.69 -4.81
CA ASP A 58 14.13 -5.84 -5.22
C ASP A 58 12.79 -5.46 -5.85
N VAL A 59 12.20 -4.31 -5.47
CA VAL A 59 10.97 -3.78 -6.09
C VAL A 59 11.25 -3.25 -7.50
N ARG A 60 12.41 -2.64 -7.71
CA ARG A 60 12.84 -2.06 -9.00
C ARG A 60 12.70 -3.00 -10.21
N PRO A 61 13.22 -4.23 -10.21
CA PRO A 61 13.04 -5.14 -11.34
C PRO A 61 11.59 -5.57 -11.54
N LEU A 62 10.76 -5.59 -10.48
CA LEU A 62 9.33 -5.90 -10.57
C LEU A 62 8.53 -4.79 -11.26
N LEU A 63 9.02 -3.56 -11.20
CA LEU A 63 8.46 -2.37 -11.88
C LEU A 63 9.18 -2.02 -13.20
N GLY A 64 9.98 -2.93 -13.77
CA GLY A 64 10.64 -2.69 -15.06
C GLY A 64 11.91 -1.84 -15.01
N GLY A 65 12.58 -1.79 -13.86
CA GLY A 65 13.95 -1.27 -13.73
C GLY A 65 14.09 0.08 -13.04
N LYS A 66 12.99 0.73 -12.64
CA LYS A 66 12.98 1.91 -11.76
C LYS A 66 11.85 1.76 -10.73
N ALA A 67 12.01 2.34 -9.56
CA ALA A 67 10.98 2.38 -8.53
C ALA A 67 11.26 3.56 -7.61
N ARG A 68 10.21 4.28 -7.20
CA ARG A 68 10.30 5.31 -6.17
C ARG A 68 8.99 5.40 -5.36
N PRO A 69 9.05 5.78 -4.08
CA PRO A 69 7.85 6.08 -3.30
C PRO A 69 7.07 7.25 -3.92
N VAL A 70 5.77 7.04 -4.16
CA VAL A 70 4.86 8.09 -4.65
C VAL A 70 3.69 8.36 -3.72
N ARG A 71 3.43 7.46 -2.76
CA ARG A 71 2.43 7.64 -1.71
C ARG A 71 2.82 6.81 -0.48
N ALA A 72 2.59 7.33 0.72
CA ALA A 72 2.91 6.62 1.95
C ALA A 72 1.83 6.82 3.02
N LEU A 73 1.39 5.71 3.61
CA LEU A 73 0.41 5.66 4.68
C LEU A 73 0.97 4.85 5.83
N LEU A 74 1.05 5.45 7.00
CA LEU A 74 1.42 4.76 8.23
C LEU A 74 0.15 4.47 9.01
N PHE A 75 -0.03 3.24 9.45
CA PHE A 75 -1.15 2.81 10.28
C PHE A 75 -0.62 2.47 11.66
N ASP A 76 -1.15 3.09 12.72
CA ASP A 76 -0.90 2.71 14.12
C ASP A 76 -2.24 2.37 14.76
N LYS A 77 -2.59 1.08 14.73
CA LYS A 77 -3.86 0.60 15.29
C LYS A 77 -3.62 0.11 16.71
N ARG A 78 -4.28 0.77 17.66
CA ARG A 78 -4.30 0.44 19.09
C ARG A 78 -5.69 -0.11 19.44
N GLY A 79 -5.78 -0.93 20.50
CA GLY A 79 -7.01 -1.61 20.92
C GLY A 79 -8.27 -0.72 20.97
N GLU A 80 -9.43 -1.37 20.81
CA GLU A 80 -10.81 -0.84 20.68
C GLU A 80 -11.17 -0.08 19.39
N VAL A 81 -10.20 0.46 18.65
CA VAL A 81 -10.50 1.23 17.44
C VAL A 81 -10.55 0.33 16.20
N ASN A 82 -11.68 -0.37 16.03
CA ASN A 82 -11.92 -1.31 14.94
C ASN A 82 -12.36 -0.60 13.64
N TRP A 83 -11.45 0.14 13.00
CA TRP A 83 -11.64 0.57 11.61
C TRP A 83 -11.42 -0.61 10.67
N VAL A 84 -12.50 -1.33 10.39
CA VAL A 84 -12.56 -2.39 9.38
C VAL A 84 -12.94 -1.74 8.06
N LEU A 85 -12.01 -1.72 7.12
CA LEU A 85 -12.33 -1.44 5.73
C LEU A 85 -12.66 -2.77 5.08
N GLY A 86 -13.83 -2.86 4.47
CA GLY A 86 -14.27 -4.04 3.72
C GLY A 86 -13.36 -4.33 2.54
N TRP A 87 -13.74 -5.30 1.72
CA TRP A 87 -13.04 -5.58 0.47
C TRP A 87 -13.02 -4.33 -0.42
N HIS A 88 -11.83 -3.92 -0.84
CA HIS A 88 -11.63 -2.73 -1.65
C HIS A 88 -10.35 -2.84 -2.49
N GLN A 89 -10.17 -1.87 -3.38
CA GLN A 89 -8.92 -1.63 -4.11
C GLN A 89 -8.43 -0.24 -3.74
N ASP A 90 -7.11 -0.03 -3.80
CA ASP A 90 -6.55 1.31 -3.78
C ASP A 90 -6.79 1.99 -5.15
N ARG A 91 -7.56 3.08 -5.17
CA ARG A 91 -8.04 3.70 -6.42
C ARG A 91 -7.57 5.12 -6.68
N THR A 92 -6.80 5.70 -5.77
CA THR A 92 -6.39 7.11 -5.87
C THR A 92 -4.89 7.26 -5.71
N ILE A 93 -4.30 8.17 -6.44
CA ILE A 93 -2.89 8.55 -6.31
C ILE A 93 -2.75 9.93 -5.66
N GLU A 94 -1.57 10.25 -5.13
CA GLU A 94 -1.24 11.58 -4.60
C GLU A 94 -0.50 12.42 -5.64
N VAL A 95 -1.01 13.63 -5.89
CA VAL A 95 -0.49 14.55 -6.92
C VAL A 95 -0.12 15.90 -6.31
N ALA A 96 0.83 16.59 -6.93
CA ALA A 96 1.33 17.88 -6.45
C ALA A 96 0.27 18.98 -6.55
N GLU A 97 -0.47 18.99 -7.66
CA GLU A 97 -1.43 20.04 -8.00
C GLU A 97 -2.59 19.47 -8.83
N GLU A 98 -3.68 20.23 -8.89
CA GLU A 98 -4.83 19.88 -9.70
C GLU A 98 -4.56 20.30 -11.14
N THR A 99 -4.65 19.35 -12.07
CA THR A 99 -4.47 19.60 -13.50
C THR A 99 -5.51 18.81 -14.26
N ALA A 100 -6.24 19.48 -15.15
CA ALA A 100 -7.27 18.85 -15.96
C ALA A 100 -6.63 17.95 -17.03
N VAL A 101 -6.56 16.64 -16.74
CA VAL A 101 -6.09 15.61 -17.67
C VAL A 101 -7.23 14.61 -17.91
N PRO A 102 -7.58 14.29 -19.17
CA PRO A 102 -8.64 13.33 -19.46
C PRO A 102 -8.46 12.00 -18.74
N GLY A 103 -9.55 11.50 -18.12
CA GLY A 103 -9.56 10.25 -17.37
C GLY A 103 -9.05 10.34 -15.93
N PHE A 104 -8.62 11.52 -15.47
CA PHE A 104 -8.26 11.77 -14.07
C PHE A 104 -9.38 12.50 -13.36
N GLY A 105 -9.90 11.91 -12.28
CA GLY A 105 -10.94 12.49 -11.47
C GLY A 105 -11.80 11.44 -10.77
N PRO A 106 -12.48 11.80 -9.67
CA PRO A 106 -12.50 13.13 -9.06
C PRO A 106 -11.22 13.46 -8.28
N PHE A 107 -10.97 14.76 -8.09
CA PHE A 107 -9.95 15.25 -7.16
C PHE A 107 -10.53 15.36 -5.74
N THR A 108 -9.74 14.96 -4.74
CA THR A 108 -10.15 15.03 -3.32
C THR A 108 -8.96 15.43 -2.45
N ARG A 109 -9.21 16.01 -1.28
CA ARG A 109 -8.17 16.29 -0.27
C ARG A 109 -8.34 15.37 0.93
N LYS A 110 -7.28 14.68 1.32
CA LYS A 110 -7.24 13.77 2.48
C LYS A 110 -6.03 14.16 3.34
N GLN A 111 -6.25 14.55 4.59
CA GLN A 111 -5.20 15.04 5.50
C GLN A 111 -4.32 16.12 4.81
N GLY A 112 -4.95 17.09 4.14
CA GLY A 112 -4.28 18.17 3.43
C GLY A 112 -3.67 17.79 2.06
N ARG A 113 -3.48 16.50 1.76
CA ARG A 113 -2.87 16.01 0.52
C ARG A 113 -3.88 15.86 -0.61
N LEU A 114 -3.51 16.32 -1.80
CA LEU A 114 -4.34 16.24 -3.00
C LEU A 114 -4.25 14.84 -3.60
N HIS A 115 -5.42 14.28 -3.90
CA HIS A 115 -5.58 12.97 -4.50
C HIS A 115 -6.42 13.07 -5.75
N VAL A 116 -6.20 12.14 -6.68
CA VAL A 116 -7.04 11.96 -7.85
C VAL A 116 -7.21 10.48 -8.15
N ALA A 117 -8.37 10.07 -8.66
CA ALA A 117 -8.53 8.74 -9.24
C ALA A 117 -7.98 8.75 -10.67
N PRO A 118 -6.92 7.98 -10.99
CA PRO A 118 -6.35 7.93 -12.33
C PRO A 118 -7.04 6.83 -13.18
N PRO A 119 -6.74 6.76 -14.48
CA PRO A 119 -7.00 5.56 -15.28
C PRO A 119 -6.34 4.32 -14.66
N ILE A 120 -6.97 3.16 -14.78
CA ILE A 120 -6.50 1.90 -14.18
C ILE A 120 -5.06 1.54 -14.56
N ALA A 121 -4.65 1.84 -15.79
CA ALA A 121 -3.29 1.57 -16.29
C ALA A 121 -2.19 2.23 -15.43
N ILE A 122 -2.49 3.36 -14.76
CA ILE A 122 -1.55 3.98 -13.82
C ILE A 122 -1.41 3.12 -12.57
N VAL A 123 -2.52 2.63 -12.02
CA VAL A 123 -2.55 1.80 -10.80
C VAL A 123 -1.98 0.40 -11.07
N GLU A 124 -2.24 -0.18 -12.23
CA GLU A 124 -1.66 -1.47 -12.67
C GLU A 124 -0.14 -1.41 -12.83
N ALA A 125 0.42 -0.22 -13.09
CA ALA A 125 1.85 0.01 -13.17
C ALA A 125 2.49 0.35 -11.80
N MET A 126 1.75 0.17 -10.70
CA MET A 126 2.21 0.42 -9.33
C MET A 126 2.29 -0.87 -8.52
N LEU A 127 3.19 -0.86 -7.54
CA LEU A 127 3.25 -1.87 -6.50
C LEU A 127 3.06 -1.23 -5.14
N THR A 128 2.39 -1.93 -4.25
CA THR A 128 2.25 -1.54 -2.86
C THR A 128 3.12 -2.44 -2.01
N VAL A 129 3.92 -1.82 -1.14
CA VAL A 129 4.85 -2.45 -0.23
C VAL A 129 4.39 -2.17 1.19
N ARG A 130 4.20 -3.23 1.98
CA ARG A 130 3.62 -3.17 3.32
C ARG A 130 4.59 -3.73 4.34
N LEU A 131 5.16 -2.84 5.16
CA LEU A 131 6.23 -3.10 6.11
C LEU A 131 5.65 -3.19 7.52
N HIS A 132 5.90 -4.29 8.21
CA HIS A 132 5.32 -4.57 9.52
C HIS A 132 6.33 -4.30 10.62
N LEU A 133 5.98 -3.46 11.60
CA LEU A 133 6.82 -3.25 12.79
C LEU A 133 6.46 -4.23 13.90
N ASP A 134 5.17 -4.56 14.01
CA ASP A 134 4.64 -5.49 14.99
C ASP A 134 4.12 -6.76 14.28
N PRO A 135 4.13 -7.93 14.94
CA PRO A 135 3.56 -9.15 14.38
C PRO A 135 2.07 -9.00 14.05
N VAL A 136 1.66 -9.58 12.93
CA VAL A 136 0.29 -9.60 12.46
C VAL A 136 -0.13 -11.04 12.13
N ASP A 137 -1.28 -11.44 12.69
CA ASP A 137 -1.90 -12.75 12.53
C ASP A 137 -3.43 -12.61 12.31
N ARG A 138 -4.09 -13.77 12.18
CA ARG A 138 -5.54 -13.87 11.99
C ARG A 138 -6.37 -13.19 13.09
N ASP A 139 -5.82 -13.05 14.29
CA ASP A 139 -6.54 -12.56 15.46
C ASP A 139 -6.32 -11.05 15.68
N ASN A 140 -5.33 -10.44 15.02
CA ASN A 140 -5.00 -9.02 15.17
C ASN A 140 -5.10 -8.19 13.86
N GLY A 141 -5.81 -8.69 12.86
CA GLY A 141 -6.19 -7.91 11.68
C GLY A 141 -5.23 -8.03 10.49
N VAL A 142 -4.83 -9.27 10.19
CA VAL A 142 -4.11 -9.68 8.98
C VAL A 142 -4.70 -9.10 7.70
N LEU A 143 -3.81 -8.77 6.76
CA LEU A 143 -4.21 -8.43 5.40
C LEU A 143 -4.77 -9.71 4.74
N VAL A 144 -5.93 -9.60 4.13
CA VAL A 144 -6.53 -10.66 3.32
C VAL A 144 -6.62 -10.16 1.89
N VAL A 145 -6.17 -10.95 0.94
CA VAL A 145 -6.20 -10.65 -0.49
C VAL A 145 -7.05 -11.66 -1.24
N ALA A 146 -7.57 -11.26 -2.39
CA ALA A 146 -8.16 -12.18 -3.36
C ALA A 146 -7.12 -12.44 -4.47
N PRO A 147 -6.43 -13.60 -4.48
CA PRO A 147 -5.37 -13.87 -5.44
C PRO A 147 -5.81 -13.73 -6.90
N GLY A 148 -4.95 -13.14 -7.74
CA GLY A 148 -5.21 -12.94 -9.17
C GLY A 148 -6.21 -11.82 -9.50
N SER A 149 -6.87 -11.23 -8.51
CA SER A 149 -7.89 -10.18 -8.72
C SER A 149 -7.34 -8.87 -9.30
N HIS A 150 -6.02 -8.63 -9.18
CA HIS A 150 -5.34 -7.48 -9.79
C HIS A 150 -5.44 -7.44 -11.32
N ARG A 151 -5.75 -8.57 -11.97
CA ARG A 151 -5.88 -8.71 -13.43
C ARG A 151 -7.27 -8.33 -13.97
N GLU A 152 -8.22 -7.97 -13.09
CA GLU A 152 -9.59 -7.59 -13.44
C GLU A 152 -9.76 -6.07 -13.60
N GLY A 153 -8.67 -5.30 -13.47
CA GLY A 153 -8.74 -3.84 -13.45
C GLY A 153 -9.54 -3.32 -12.24
N PHE A 154 -10.28 -2.22 -12.41
CA PHE A 154 -11.19 -1.75 -11.35
C PHE A 154 -12.45 -2.61 -11.28
N ILE A 155 -12.67 -3.24 -10.13
CA ILE A 155 -13.80 -4.13 -9.87
C ILE A 155 -14.98 -3.30 -9.35
N ALA A 156 -16.12 -3.30 -10.03
CA ALA A 156 -17.31 -2.64 -9.53
C ALA A 156 -17.78 -3.24 -8.19
N GLU A 157 -18.38 -2.44 -7.32
CA GLU A 157 -18.72 -2.85 -5.94
C GLU A 157 -19.67 -4.07 -5.92
N ASP A 158 -20.66 -4.10 -6.81
CA ASP A 158 -21.60 -5.20 -7.01
C ASP A 158 -20.96 -6.49 -7.56
N ARG A 159 -19.72 -6.42 -8.06
CA ARG A 159 -18.94 -7.56 -8.56
C ARG A 159 -17.97 -8.14 -7.55
N ILE A 160 -17.73 -7.44 -6.43
CA ILE A 160 -16.72 -7.81 -5.42
C ILE A 160 -16.94 -9.24 -4.92
N GLU A 161 -18.15 -9.58 -4.49
CA GLU A 161 -18.47 -10.93 -3.96
C GLU A 161 -18.23 -12.04 -4.99
N THR A 162 -18.59 -11.79 -6.26
CA THR A 162 -18.37 -12.75 -7.34
C THR A 162 -16.88 -12.97 -7.62
N VAL A 163 -16.08 -11.88 -7.59
CA VAL A 163 -14.63 -11.98 -7.77
C VAL A 163 -13.99 -12.77 -6.63
N ILE A 164 -14.38 -12.50 -5.38
CA ILE A 164 -13.87 -13.22 -4.20
C ILE A 164 -14.24 -14.71 -4.29
N ALA A 165 -15.49 -15.03 -4.60
CA ALA A 165 -15.93 -16.43 -4.71
C ALA A 165 -15.13 -17.24 -5.75
N ARG A 166 -14.64 -16.57 -6.81
CA ARG A 166 -13.83 -17.20 -7.85
C ARG A 166 -12.33 -17.24 -7.51
N CYS A 167 -11.79 -16.16 -6.94
CA CYS A 167 -10.37 -16.02 -6.63
C CYS A 167 -9.98 -16.72 -5.32
N GLY A 168 -10.93 -16.93 -4.41
CA GLY A 168 -10.66 -17.33 -3.04
C GLY A 168 -10.07 -16.20 -2.20
N GLU A 169 -9.69 -16.55 -0.98
CA GLU A 169 -9.08 -15.64 0.00
C GLU A 169 -7.73 -16.21 0.46
N ALA A 170 -6.74 -15.33 0.59
CA ALA A 170 -5.45 -15.68 1.20
C ALA A 170 -5.09 -14.67 2.28
N GLU A 171 -4.71 -15.18 3.45
CA GLU A 171 -4.18 -14.35 4.54
C GLU A 171 -2.67 -14.11 4.35
N CYS A 172 -2.24 -12.90 4.70
CA CYS A 172 -0.85 -12.46 4.61
C CYS A 172 -0.31 -12.15 6.02
N PRO A 173 -0.06 -13.17 6.87
CA PRO A 173 0.54 -12.96 8.19
C PRO A 173 1.96 -12.41 8.06
N ALA A 174 2.43 -11.74 9.11
CA ALA A 174 3.77 -11.15 9.11
C ALA A 174 4.35 -11.10 10.52
N GLY A 175 5.61 -11.47 10.67
CA GLY A 175 6.41 -11.12 11.84
C GLY A 175 6.89 -9.66 11.79
N ALA A 176 7.44 -9.19 12.92
CA ALA A 176 8.11 -7.89 12.97
C ALA A 176 9.26 -7.84 11.94
N GLY A 177 9.25 -6.81 11.11
CA GLY A 177 10.19 -6.56 10.02
C GLY A 177 9.85 -7.25 8.70
N GLU A 178 8.84 -8.11 8.65
CA GLU A 178 8.44 -8.76 7.41
C GLU A 178 7.65 -7.83 6.50
N VAL A 179 7.84 -8.03 5.19
CA VAL A 179 7.32 -7.14 4.16
C VAL A 179 6.49 -7.94 3.16
N TRP A 180 5.31 -7.43 2.86
CA TRP A 180 4.47 -7.91 1.77
C TRP A 180 4.54 -6.94 0.60
N ILE A 181 4.61 -7.47 -0.61
CA ILE A 181 4.55 -6.70 -1.86
C ILE A 181 3.35 -7.21 -2.64
N TYR A 182 2.50 -6.32 -3.12
CA TYR A 182 1.36 -6.68 -3.94
C TYR A 182 1.09 -5.66 -5.04
N ALA A 183 0.46 -6.11 -6.10
CA ALA A 183 -0.04 -5.24 -7.15
C ALA A 183 -1.07 -4.29 -6.54
N THR A 184 -0.90 -2.97 -6.71
CA THR A 184 -1.80 -1.98 -6.10
C THR A 184 -3.29 -2.19 -6.42
N PRO A 185 -3.72 -2.69 -7.61
CA PRO A 185 -5.13 -2.95 -7.86
C PRO A 185 -5.63 -4.29 -7.30
N ILE A 186 -4.85 -5.04 -6.51
CA ILE A 186 -5.36 -6.28 -5.90
C ILE A 186 -6.52 -5.96 -4.95
N LEU A 187 -7.59 -6.75 -5.04
CA LEU A 187 -8.71 -6.65 -4.11
C LEU A 187 -8.24 -7.18 -2.74
N HIS A 188 -8.38 -6.36 -1.71
CA HIS A 188 -7.90 -6.69 -0.38
C HIS A 188 -8.78 -6.09 0.73
N ARG A 189 -8.62 -6.62 1.94
CA ARG A 189 -9.22 -6.10 3.17
C ARG A 189 -8.29 -6.33 4.34
N SER A 190 -8.58 -5.72 5.48
CA SER A 190 -8.04 -6.18 6.76
C SER A 190 -9.07 -7.05 7.47
N ALA A 191 -8.64 -8.17 8.05
CA ALA A 191 -9.46 -8.92 8.98
C ALA A 191 -9.83 -8.05 10.20
N ARG A 192 -10.95 -8.37 10.85
CA ARG A 192 -11.34 -7.73 12.10
C ARG A 192 -10.32 -8.14 13.18
N SER A 193 -9.84 -7.18 13.96
CA SER A 193 -9.01 -7.49 15.13
C SER A 193 -9.91 -7.99 16.26
N ALA A 194 -9.59 -9.16 16.81
CA ALA A 194 -10.10 -9.62 18.11
C ALA A 194 -9.12 -9.30 19.25
N SER A 195 -7.90 -8.86 18.91
CA SER A 195 -6.83 -8.51 19.84
C SER A 195 -6.78 -7.01 20.16
N ALA A 196 -6.36 -6.69 21.39
CA ALA A 196 -6.00 -5.34 21.82
C ALA A 196 -4.53 -4.99 21.52
N ALA A 197 -3.77 -5.90 20.91
CA ALA A 197 -2.38 -5.67 20.54
C ALA A 197 -2.24 -4.48 19.59
N ARG A 198 -1.21 -3.66 19.82
CA ARG A 198 -0.82 -2.58 18.91
C ARG A 198 -0.24 -3.19 17.64
N ARG A 199 -0.63 -2.67 16.48
CA ARG A 199 -0.01 -3.02 15.20
C ARG A 199 0.31 -1.78 14.39
N ARG A 200 1.58 -1.66 14.02
CA ARG A 200 2.09 -0.59 13.17
C ARG A 200 2.54 -1.14 11.84
N VAL A 201 2.06 -0.49 10.78
CA VAL A 201 2.34 -0.88 9.40
C VAL A 201 2.55 0.35 8.55
N LEU A 202 3.68 0.42 7.86
CA LEU A 202 3.90 1.39 6.80
C LEU A 202 3.54 0.78 5.46
N GLN A 203 2.61 1.41 4.75
CA GLN A 203 2.26 1.09 3.38
C GLN A 203 2.85 2.16 2.46
N ILE A 204 3.62 1.74 1.47
CA ILE A 204 4.24 2.61 0.49
C ILE A 204 3.80 2.14 -0.90
N ASP A 205 3.28 3.05 -1.71
CA ASP A 205 3.09 2.76 -3.12
C ASP A 205 4.29 3.24 -3.92
N TYR A 206 4.79 2.35 -4.74
CA TYR A 206 5.89 2.56 -5.65
C TYR A 206 5.38 2.68 -7.08
N ALA A 207 5.90 3.67 -7.78
CA ALA A 207 5.70 3.84 -9.21
C ALA A 207 7.04 4.12 -9.89
N HIS A 208 7.06 4.02 -11.21
CA HIS A 208 8.24 4.35 -12.00
C HIS A 208 7.94 5.29 -13.17
N LEU A 209 6.69 5.31 -13.64
CA LEU A 209 6.26 6.14 -14.75
C LEU A 209 5.97 7.57 -14.28
N PRO A 210 6.31 8.59 -15.09
CA PRO A 210 5.74 9.92 -14.92
C PRO A 210 4.23 9.89 -15.17
N LEU A 211 3.49 10.82 -14.57
CA LEU A 211 2.07 10.98 -14.89
C LEU A 211 1.91 11.70 -16.25
N PRO A 212 0.87 11.36 -17.02
CA PRO A 212 0.62 11.97 -18.32
C PRO A 212 0.03 13.38 -18.19
N GLY A 213 0.06 14.14 -19.30
CA GLY A 213 -0.70 15.40 -19.42
C GLY A 213 -0.20 16.53 -18.51
N GLY A 214 1.06 16.47 -18.06
CA GLY A 214 1.64 17.49 -17.18
C GLY A 214 1.28 17.34 -15.70
N LEU A 215 0.49 16.33 -15.33
CA LEU A 215 0.31 15.96 -13.92
C LEU A 215 1.66 15.56 -13.32
N ARG A 216 1.83 15.87 -12.04
CA ARG A 216 3.03 15.52 -11.27
C ARG A 216 2.63 14.74 -10.03
N TRP A 217 3.40 13.71 -9.72
CA TRP A 217 3.27 13.04 -8.43
C TRP A 217 3.57 14.05 -7.33
N LEU A 218 2.95 13.91 -6.15
CA LEU A 218 3.32 14.73 -5.00
C LEU A 218 4.82 14.59 -4.69
N ALA A 219 5.36 13.39 -4.92
CA ALA A 219 6.77 13.07 -4.81
C ALA A 219 7.71 13.87 -5.75
N ASP A 220 7.19 14.60 -6.75
CA ASP A 220 7.96 15.44 -7.69
C ASP A 220 7.92 16.94 -7.35
N SER A 221 7.27 17.31 -6.25
CA SER A 221 7.08 18.71 -5.81
C SER A 221 8.14 19.21 -4.85
#